data_AF-A0A4Q7CIS2-F1
#
_entry.id   AF-A0A4Q7CIS2-F1
#
_cell.length_a   1.000
_cell.length_b   1.000
_cell.length_c   1.000
_cell.angle_alpha   90.00
_cell.angle_beta   90.00
_cell.angle_gamma   90.00
#
_symmetry.space_group_name_H-M   'P 1'
#
loop_
_entity.id
_entity.type
_entity.pdbx_description
1 polymer ?
#
loop_
_entity_poly.entity_id
_entity_poly.type
_entity_poly.pdbx_seq_one_letter_code
_entity_poly.pdbx_strand_id
1 'polypeptide(L)' 'IRGMDMFDCVLPTRIARNGTCMTSQGRLVIKNAKFADDLRPLDENCDCYTWQNYSRAYIRHLIKAEETFG' A
#
# COMPACT_ATOMS: atom_id res chain seq x y z
N ILE A 1 18.99 14.95 20.10
CA ILE A 1 18.53 13.57 19.80
C ILE A 1 17.22 13.39 20.54
N ARG A 2 16.11 13.16 19.83
CA ARG A 2 14.80 12.95 20.48
C ARG A 2 14.71 11.46 20.82
N GLY A 3 15.18 11.09 22.00
CA GLY A 3 15.27 9.69 22.49
C GLY A 3 13.88 9.10 22.76
N MET A 4 13.21 8.68 21.70
CA MET A 4 11.98 7.90 21.75
C MET A 4 12.26 6.51 21.21
N ASP A 5 11.99 5.49 22.03
CA ASP A 5 12.29 4.09 21.72
C ASP A 5 11.07 3.30 21.22
N MET A 6 9.86 3.85 21.40
CA MET A 6 8.61 3.19 21.04
C MET A 6 7.63 4.17 20.40
N PHE A 7 6.87 3.68 19.41
CA PHE A 7 5.80 4.41 18.74
C PHE A 7 4.63 3.48 18.46
N ASP A 8 3.41 3.91 18.79
CA ASP A 8 2.17 3.30 18.34
C ASP A 8 1.37 4.31 17.51
N CYS A 9 0.77 3.85 16.40
CA CYS A 9 -0.19 4.67 15.67
C CYS A 9 -1.16 3.82 14.85
N VAL A 10 -2.39 4.31 14.71
CA VAL A 10 -3.41 3.73 13.83
C VAL A 10 -3.27 4.20 12.37
N LEU A 11 -2.32 5.09 12.10
CA LEU A 11 -2.13 5.69 10.79
C LEU A 11 -1.95 4.64 9.67
N PRO A 12 -1.02 3.66 9.75
CA PRO A 12 -0.77 2.75 8.65
C PRO A 12 -2.01 1.93 8.27
N THR A 13 -2.78 1.47 9.25
CA THR A 13 -4.01 0.69 8.99
C THR A 13 -5.14 1.56 8.45
N ARG A 14 -5.30 2.79 8.95
CA ARG A 14 -6.36 3.71 8.49
C ARG A 14 -6.13 4.20 7.07
N ILE A 15 -4.90 4.52 6.69
CA ILE A 15 -4.61 5.01 5.33
C ILE A 15 -4.61 3.87 4.30
N ALA A 16 -4.21 2.66 4.69
CA ALA A 16 -4.27 1.47 3.84
C ALA A 16 -5.70 1.21 3.36
N ARG A 17 -6.67 1.14 4.28
CA ARG A 17 -8.10 0.97 3.95
C ARG A 17 -8.67 2.08 3.07
N ASN A 18 -8.10 3.28 3.14
CA ASN A 18 -8.49 4.39 2.28
C ASN A 18 -7.84 4.34 0.89
N GLY A 19 -6.99 3.35 0.60
CA GLY A 19 -6.29 3.18 -0.67
C GLY A 19 -4.98 3.97 -0.77
N THR A 20 -4.33 4.22 0.37
CA THR A 20 -3.00 4.82 0.43
C THR A 20 -2.03 3.83 1.06
N CYS A 21 -0.94 3.53 0.36
CA CYS A 21 0.14 2.67 0.82
C CYS A 21 1.39 3.50 1.14
N MET A 22 2.17 3.06 2.12
CA MET A 22 3.50 3.60 2.37
C MET A 22 4.52 2.73 1.64
N THR A 23 5.37 3.35 0.83
CA THR A 23 6.44 2.69 0.07
C THR A 23 7.79 3.29 0.45
N SER A 24 8.89 2.65 0.07
CA SER A 24 10.25 3.16 0.16
C SER A 24 10.43 4.53 -0.51
N GLN A 25 9.66 4.79 -1.58
CA GLN A 25 9.65 6.06 -2.32
C GLN A 25 8.68 7.10 -1.73
N GLY A 26 8.02 6.79 -0.61
CA GLY A 26 7.05 7.65 0.06
C GLY A 26 5.59 7.19 -0.08
N ARG A 27 4.67 8.13 0.04
CA ARG A 27 3.22 7.85 0.04
C ARG A 27 2.71 7.58 -1.38
N LEU A 28 2.08 6.43 -1.58
CA LEU A 28 1.49 6.04 -2.85
C LEU A 28 -0.03 5.89 -2.71
N VAL A 29 -0.78 6.56 -3.59
CA VAL A 29 -2.25 6.42 -3.64
C VAL A 29 -2.61 5.44 -4.76
N ILE A 30 -2.98 4.22 -4.38
CA ILE A 30 -3.19 3.10 -5.32
C ILE A 30 -4.47 3.28 -6.14
N LYS A 31 -5.44 4.08 -5.65
CA LYS A 31 -6.68 4.43 -6.36
C LYS A 31 -6.46 5.19 -7.67
N ASN A 32 -5.30 5.81 -7.85
CA ASN A 32 -5.00 6.59 -9.07
C ASN A 32 -5.14 5.74 -10.34
N ALA A 33 -5.71 6.32 -11.40
CA ALA A 33 -5.94 5.63 -12.67
C ALA A 33 -4.64 5.13 -13.33
N LYS A 34 -3.51 5.80 -13.08
CA LYS A 34 -2.19 5.41 -13.59
C LYS A 34 -1.72 4.00 -13.15
N PHE A 35 -2.32 3.44 -12.11
CA PHE A 35 -2.00 2.11 -11.60
C PHE A 35 -3.02 1.05 -12.03
N ALA A 36 -3.94 1.37 -12.94
CA ALA A 36 -4.95 0.43 -13.44
C ALA A 36 -4.33 -0.78 -14.14
N ASP A 37 -3.27 -0.55 -14.92
CA ASP A 37 -2.61 -1.57 -15.75
C ASP A 37 -1.15 -1.81 -15.32
N ASP A 38 -0.75 -1.34 -14.13
CA ASP A 38 0.60 -1.53 -13.61
C ASP A 38 0.73 -2.93 -12.97
N LEU A 39 1.39 -3.85 -13.67
CA LEU A 39 1.63 -5.22 -13.19
C LEU A 39 2.80 -5.33 -12.21
N ARG A 40 3.53 -4.24 -11.97
CA ARG A 40 4.65 -4.25 -11.04
C ARG A 40 4.17 -4.40 -9.58
N PRO A 41 5.06 -4.89 -8.70
CA PRO A 41 4.81 -4.86 -7.26
C PRO A 41 4.68 -3.42 -6.78
N LEU A 42 4.09 -3.25 -5.60
CA LEU A 42 3.73 -1.92 -5.11
C LEU A 42 4.97 -1.07 -4.72
N ASP A 43 6.11 -1.74 -4.45
CA ASP A 43 7.45 -1.30 -4.02
C ASP A 43 8.37 -2.51 -4.23
N GLU A 44 9.53 -2.26 -4.80
CA GLU A 44 10.51 -3.29 -5.15
C GLU A 44 11.44 -3.63 -3.97
N ASN A 45 11.47 -2.78 -2.94
CA ASN A 45 12.32 -2.95 -1.76
C ASN A 45 11.60 -3.60 -0.57
N CYS A 46 10.39 -4.14 -0.78
CA CYS A 46 9.58 -4.73 0.29
C CYS A 46 9.36 -6.23 0.04
N ASP A 47 9.80 -7.06 0.99
CA ASP A 47 9.75 -8.53 0.87
C ASP A 47 8.49 -9.16 1.47
N CYS A 48 7.46 -8.38 1.82
CA CYS A 48 6.29 -8.97 2.44
C CYS A 48 5.33 -9.61 1.43
N TYR A 49 4.57 -10.60 1.89
CA TYR A 49 3.74 -11.49 1.07
C TYR A 49 2.92 -10.77 0.00
N THR A 50 2.32 -9.63 0.35
CA THR A 50 1.45 -8.89 -0.56
C THR A 50 2.19 -8.38 -1.82
N TRP A 51 3.47 -8.03 -1.69
CA TRP A 51 4.23 -7.33 -2.73
C TRP A 51 4.88 -8.32 -3.68
N GLN A 52 5.15 -9.55 -3.20
CA GLN A 52 5.66 -10.64 -4.02
C GLN A 52 4.56 -11.35 -4.82
N ASN A 53 3.31 -11.36 -4.31
CA ASN A 53 2.22 -12.15 -4.89
C ASN A 53 1.16 -11.33 -5.63
N TYR A 54 1.06 -10.03 -5.36
CA TYR A 54 0.02 -9.17 -5.96
C TYR A 54 0.59 -7.96 -6.68
N SER A 55 0.01 -7.64 -7.83
CA SER A 55 0.34 -6.44 -8.59
C SER A 55 -0.40 -5.20 -8.10
N ARG A 56 0.13 -4.02 -8.42
CA ARG A 56 -0.54 -2.73 -8.18
C ARG A 56 -1.93 -2.67 -8.80
N ALA A 57 -2.07 -3.17 -10.03
CA ALA A 57 -3.35 -3.27 -10.72
C ALA A 57 -4.38 -4.09 -9.96
N TYR A 58 -3.97 -5.26 -9.44
CA TYR A 58 -4.85 -6.14 -8.68
C TYR A 58 -5.31 -5.50 -7.37
N ILE A 59 -4.39 -4.94 -6.58
CA ILE A 59 -4.73 -4.27 -5.32
C ILE A 59 -5.65 -3.07 -5.59
N ARG A 60 -5.38 -2.29 -6.64
CA ARG A 60 -6.27 -1.19 -7.04
C ARG A 60 -7.68 -1.69 -7.37
N HIS A 61 -7.78 -2.80 -8.09
CA HIS A 61 -9.07 -3.39 -8.45
C HIS A 61 -9.87 -3.74 -7.19
N LEU A 62 -9.25 -4.44 -6.22
CA LEU A 62 -9.88 -4.81 -4.95
C LEU A 62 -10.35 -3.59 -4.15
N ILE A 63 -9.48 -2.58 -4.00
CA ILE A 63 -9.79 -1.33 -3.29
C ILE A 63 -10.92 -0.56 -3.99
N LYS A 64 -11.01 -0.63 -5.32
CA LYS A 64 -12.07 0.03 -6.09
C LYS A 64 -13.39 -0.75 -6.05
N ALA A 65 -13.31 -2.07 -5.96
CA ALA A 65 -14.45 -2.97 -5.82
C ALA A 65 -14.98 -3.03 -4.37
N GLU A 66 -14.32 -2.34 -3.42
CA GLU A 66 -14.64 -2.36 -1.99
C GLU A 66 -14.63 -3.79 -1.40
N GLU A 67 -13.78 -4.66 -1.95
CA GLU A 67 -13.62 -6.01 -1.43
C GLU A 67 -12.89 -5.99 -0.08
N THR A 68 -13.29 -6.88 0.83
CA THR A 68 -12.69 -7.00 2.17
C THR A 68 -11.21 -7.41 2.13
N PHE A 69 -10.78 -8.02 1.02
CA PHE A 69 -9.39 -8.42 0.79
C PHE A 69 -8.49 -7.25 0.33
N GLY A 70 -9.09 -6.12 -0.08
CA GLY A 70 -8.41 -4.94 -0.63
C GLY A 70 -7.72 -4.06 0.39
#